data_AF-A0A1T5LJ93-F1
#
_entry.id   AF-A0A1T5LJ93-F1
#
_cell.length_a   1.000
_cell.length_b   1.000
_cell.length_c   1.000
_cell.angle_alpha   90.00
_cell.angle_beta   90.00
_cell.angle_gamma   90.00
#
_symmetry.space_group_name_H-M   'P 1'
#
loop_
_entity.id
_entity.type
_entity.pdbx_description
1 polymer ?
#
loop_
_entity_poly.entity_id
_entity_poly.type
_entity_poly.pdbx_seq_one_letter_code
_entity_poly.pdbx_strand_id
1 'polypeptide(L)'
;MTRRERRLMWTAIIVGAVLVVLGVYQASTWSFAFGWFAYAPLSDTTFHPRIPNFWVPPALIGVGATLVGLGGGFLLGRRRG
;
A
#
# COMPACT_ATOMS: atom_id res chain seq x y z
N MET A 1 -6.80 17.16 -24.19
CA MET A 1 -5.85 16.67 -23.19
C MET A 1 -4.45 16.82 -23.76
N THR A 2 -3.60 17.65 -23.15
CA THR A 2 -2.21 17.78 -23.63
C THR A 2 -1.46 16.47 -23.33
N ARG A 3 -0.41 16.13 -24.11
CA ARG A 3 0.43 14.94 -23.83
C ARG A 3 0.93 14.90 -22.38
N ARG A 4 1.11 16.08 -21.77
CA ARG A 4 1.55 16.28 -20.40
C ARG A 4 0.49 15.84 -19.37
N GLU A 5 -0.77 16.25 -19.53
CA GLU A 5 -1.86 15.86 -18.63
C GLU A 5 -2.09 14.35 -18.62
N ARG A 6 -2.10 13.73 -19.80
CA ARG A 6 -2.27 12.29 -19.91
C ARG A 6 -1.11 11.55 -19.23
N ARG A 7 0.13 12.03 -19.40
CA ARG A 7 1.29 11.47 -18.70
C ARG A 7 1.13 11.59 -17.19
N LEU A 8 0.79 12.78 -16.67
CA LEU A 8 0.60 13.01 -15.23
C LEU A 8 -0.43 12.06 -14.62
N MET A 9 -1.53 11.77 -15.34
CA MET A 9 -2.54 10.83 -14.85
C MET A 9 -2.04 9.40 -14.81
N TRP A 10 -1.30 8.96 -15.83
CA TRP A 10 -0.66 7.65 -15.78
C TRP A 10 0.37 7.56 -14.66
N THR A 11 1.16 8.61 -14.44
CA THR A 11 2.11 8.63 -13.32
C THR A 11 1.37 8.53 -11.98
N ALA A 12 0.27 9.26 -11.80
CA ALA A 12 -0.52 9.20 -10.57
C ALA A 12 -1.12 7.80 -10.32
N ILE A 13 -1.60 7.13 -11.38
CA ILE A 13 -2.11 5.75 -11.28
C ILE A 13 -0.98 4.78 -10.91
N ILE A 14 0.18 4.89 -11.56
CA ILE A 14 1.32 4.01 -11.28
C ILE A 14 1.79 4.21 -9.84
N VAL A 15 1.98 5.45 -9.41
CA VAL A 15 2.35 5.78 -8.03
C VAL A 15 1.31 5.24 -7.05
N GLY A 16 0.03 5.43 -7.33
CA GLY A 16 -1.05 4.90 -6.50
C GLY A 16 -1.02 3.37 -6.39
N ALA A 17 -0.81 2.67 -7.51
CA ALA A 17 -0.69 1.22 -7.52
C ALA A 17 0.52 0.73 -6.71
N VAL A 18 1.68 1.41 -6.84
CA VAL A 18 2.87 1.10 -6.03
C VAL A 18 2.59 1.29 -4.54
N LEU A 19 1.90 2.38 -4.15
CA LEU A 19 1.55 2.62 -2.74
C LEU A 19 0.64 1.52 -2.18
N VAL A 20 -0.34 1.04 -2.95
CA VAL A 20 -1.20 -0.07 -2.54
C VAL A 20 -0.37 -1.34 -2.34
N VAL A 21 0.50 -1.68 -3.30
CA VAL A 21 1.36 -2.87 -3.20
C VAL A 21 2.27 -2.79 -1.98
N LEU A 22 2.87 -1.63 -1.72
CA LEU A 22 3.72 -1.42 -0.54
C LEU A 22 2.92 -1.52 0.77
N GLY A 23 1.71 -0.96 0.82
CA GLY A 23 0.84 -1.05 1.99
C GLY A 23 0.40 -2.49 2.28
N VAL A 24 0.02 -3.25 1.24
CA VAL A 24 -0.33 -4.68 1.37
C VAL A 24 0.88 -5.51 1.77
N TYR A 25 2.04 -5.28 1.15
CA TYR A 25 3.28 -5.96 1.51
C TYR A 25 3.61 -5.73 3.00
N GLN A 26 3.58 -4.47 3.45
CA GLN A 26 3.83 -4.14 4.85
C GLN A 26 2.82 -4.80 5.80
N ALA A 27 1.53 -4.81 5.44
CA ALA A 27 0.51 -5.50 6.21
C ALA A 27 0.76 -7.02 6.27
N SER A 28 1.21 -7.65 5.18
CA SER A 28 1.51 -9.08 5.13
C SER A 28 2.76 -9.50 5.91
N THR A 29 3.73 -8.60 6.05
CA THR A 29 4.91 -8.84 6.91
C THR A 29 4.60 -8.77 8.39
N TRP A 30 3.37 -8.42 8.76
CA TRP A 30 2.93 -8.43 10.14
C TRP A 30 2.68 -9.87 10.60
N SER A 31 3.61 -10.39 11.41
CA SER A 31 3.40 -11.62 12.15
C SER A 31 2.82 -11.29 13.52
N PHE A 32 1.60 -11.76 13.77
CA PHE A 32 1.06 -11.77 15.13
C PHE A 32 1.44 -13.09 15.81
N ALA A 33 2.24 -13.02 16.86
CA ALA A 33 2.39 -14.14 17.77
C ALA A 33 1.15 -14.20 18.68
N PHE A 34 0.16 -15.01 18.30
CA PHE A 34 -1.01 -15.30 19.14
C PHE A 34 -1.01 -16.76 19.58
N GLY A 35 -1.16 -17.00 20.88
CA GLY A 35 -1.31 -18.32 21.49
C GLY A 35 -0.84 -18.33 22.96
N TRP A 36 -1.50 -19.11 23.82
CA TRP A 36 -1.06 -19.35 25.22
C TRP A 36 0.36 -19.93 25.31
N PHE A 37 0.81 -20.57 24.22
CA PHE A 37 2.16 -21.06 24.00
C PHE A 37 2.90 -20.18 22.99
N ALA A 38 3.20 -18.95 23.36
CA ALA A 38 4.24 -18.19 22.66
C ALA A 38 5.58 -18.92 22.88
N TYR A 39 5.83 -19.98 22.12
CA TYR A 39 7.13 -20.64 22.07
C TYR A 39 8.11 -19.59 21.58
N ALA A 40 9.06 -19.21 22.45
CA ALA A 40 10.20 -18.43 22.03
C ALA A 40 10.82 -19.13 20.80
N PRO A 41 11.14 -18.40 19.72
CA PRO A 41 11.80 -19.02 18.58
C PRO A 41 13.07 -19.71 19.07
N LEU A 42 13.22 -20.99 18.76
CA LEU A 42 14.31 -21.88 19.20
C LEU A 42 15.64 -21.57 18.48
N SER A 43 15.92 -20.29 18.23
CA SER A 43 17.04 -19.80 17.44
C SER A 43 17.87 -18.84 18.28
N ASP A 44 19.19 -19.01 18.27
CA ASP A 44 20.23 -18.18 18.92
C ASP A 44 20.27 -16.70 18.45
N THR A 45 19.15 -16.17 17.96
CA THR A 45 19.00 -14.81 17.46
C THR A 45 18.19 -13.99 18.46
N THR A 46 18.75 -12.87 18.90
CA THR A 46 18.06 -11.91 19.77
C THR A 46 16.76 -11.44 19.11
N PHE A 47 15.63 -11.67 19.78
CA PHE A 47 14.34 -11.14 19.34
C PHE A 47 14.35 -9.61 19.43
N HIS A 48 14.25 -8.94 18.29
CA HIS A 48 14.10 -7.49 18.21
C HIS A 48 12.63 -7.15 17.94
N PRO A 49 11.83 -6.78 18.97
CA PRO A 49 10.46 -6.38 18.76
C PRO A 49 10.43 -5.11 17.91
N ARG A 50 9.90 -5.22 16.69
CA ARG A 50 9.61 -4.06 15.86
C ARG A 50 8.29 -3.47 16.35
N ILE A 51 8.30 -2.25 16.90
CA ILE A 51 7.06 -1.54 17.26
C ILE A 51 6.30 -1.29 15.94
N PRO A 52 5.15 -1.95 15.71
CA PRO A 52 4.44 -1.81 14.45
C PRO A 52 3.72 -0.47 14.43
N ASN A 53 3.86 0.26 13.32
CA ASN A 53 3.07 1.46 13.08
C ASN A 53 1.76 1.07 12.39
N PHE A 54 0.70 0.95 13.17
CA PHE A 54 -0.63 0.52 12.73
C PHE A 54 -1.26 1.44 11.67
N TRP A 55 -0.81 2.69 11.57
CA TRP A 55 -1.39 3.68 10.67
C TRP A 55 -0.76 3.69 9.28
N VAL A 56 0.47 3.19 9.13
CA VAL A 56 1.20 3.26 7.86
C VAL A 56 0.57 2.37 6.78
N PRO A 57 0.25 1.08 7.03
CA PRO A 57 -0.37 0.24 6.00
C PRO A 57 -1.71 0.77 5.47
N PRO A 58 -2.70 1.14 6.31
CA PRO A 58 -3.97 1.65 5.82
C PRO A 58 -3.83 3.04 5.17
N ALA A 59 -2.90 3.88 5.63
CA ALA A 59 -2.63 5.16 4.97
C ALA A 59 -2.07 4.97 3.55
N LEU A 60 -1.11 4.07 3.36
CA LEU A 60 -0.55 3.75 2.04
C LEU A 60 -1.61 3.21 1.09
N ILE A 61 -2.44 2.28 1.58
CA ILE A 61 -3.53 1.69 0.79
C ILE A 61 -4.58 2.76 0.43
N GLY A 62 -4.99 3.57 1.41
CA GLY A 62 -6.00 4.62 1.20
C GLY A 62 -5.53 5.65 0.18
N VAL A 63 -4.34 6.23 0.37
CA VAL A 63 -3.77 7.21 -0.56
C VAL A 63 -3.58 6.59 -1.96
N GLY A 64 -3.06 5.36 -2.02
CA GLY A 64 -2.86 4.67 -3.29
C GLY A 64 -4.16 4.40 -4.04
N ALA A 65 -5.18 3.90 -3.35
CA ALA A 65 -6.50 3.65 -3.92
C ALA A 65 -7.17 4.93 -4.40
N THR A 66 -7.06 6.04 -3.66
CA THR A 66 -7.56 7.35 -4.09
C THR A 66 -6.89 7.81 -5.38
N LEU A 67 -5.57 7.70 -5.49
CA LEU A 67 -4.84 8.10 -6.70
C LEU A 67 -5.23 7.26 -7.93
N VAL A 68 -5.37 5.94 -7.75
CA VAL A 68 -5.81 5.02 -8.82
C VAL A 68 -7.26 5.32 -9.23
N GLY A 69 -8.16 5.49 -8.26
CA GLY A 69 -9.57 5.76 -8.51
C GLY A 69 -9.79 7.09 -9.21
N LEU A 70 -9.14 8.16 -8.75
CA LEU A 70 -9.24 9.48 -9.37
C LEU A 70 -8.60 9.51 -10.77
N GLY A 71 -7.40 8.95 -10.93
CA GLY A 71 -6.72 8.90 -12.23
C GLY A 71 -7.47 8.05 -13.24
N GLY A 72 -7.92 6.86 -12.84
CA GLY A 72 -8.71 5.95 -13.68
C GLY A 72 -10.08 6.55 -14.03
N GLY A 73 -10.81 7.05 -13.04
CA GLY A 73 -12.12 7.66 -13.22
C GLY A 73 -12.08 8.87 -14.14
N PHE A 74 -11.08 9.74 -14.00
CA PHE A 74 -10.93 10.90 -14.87
C PHE A 74 -10.60 10.51 -16.31
N LEU A 75 -9.74 9.50 -16.52
CA LEU A 75 -9.41 9.00 -17.86
C LEU A 75 -10.60 8.29 -18.54
N LEU A 76 -11.41 7.57 -17.77
CA LEU A 76 -12.61 6.87 -18.26
C LEU A 76 -13.77 7.84 -18.55
N GLY A 77 -14.05 8.77 -17.65
CA GLY A 77 -15.14 9.74 -17.80
C GLY A 77 -14.96 10.63 -19.03
N ARG A 78 -13.71 10.99 -19.33
CA ARG A 78 -13.36 11.86 -20.47
C ARG A 78 -13.31 11.16 -21.83
N ARG A 79 -13.46 9.83 -21.87
CA ARG A 79 -13.62 9.07 -23.11
C ARG A 79 -15.10 8.88 -23.51
N ARG A 80 -16.03 9.16 -22.59
CA ARG A 80 -17.47 8.94 -22.77
C ARG A 80 -18.29 10.22 -22.90
N GLY A 81 -17.70 11.39 -22.66
CA GLY A 81 -18.27 12.71 -22.96
C GLY A 81 -17.37 13.45 -23.93
#